data_AF-D2VVT6-F1
#
_entry.id   AF-D2VVT6-F1
#
_cell.length_a   1.000
_cell.length_b   1.000
_cell.length_c   1.000
_cell.angle_alpha   90.00
_cell.angle_beta   90.00
_cell.angle_gamma   90.00
#
_symmetry.space_group_name_H-M   'P 1'
#
loop_
_entity.id
_entity.type
_entity.pdbx_description
1 polymer ?
#
loop_
_entity_poly.entity_id
_entity_poly.type
_entity_poly.pdbx_seq_one_letter_code
_entity_poly.pdbx_strand_id
1 'polypeptide(L)'
;MLNYGVSFEKFDESLQDMQIVKESLINMRLNPASFSFIKLELRKDRELTKMALEINPHLFRYIYFEFKSDLEMALLAIRKLPHNLQFMTAAFKKNPEIVIPALELDPLTLQYVDPAIENYQEIVMNCVKRDPSTFRFVKEQATFLPQILSIVPKCIRYIPRTERLKYLELTLRYDVSVSTCYEYYEVAPFFSKYPEILLYIHYIHEDYIGDDLFEFVCKRGDLIITHTTKLMNRERMLKIFQDYSISDLQTRPPIKR
;
A
#
# COMPACT_ATOMS: atom_id res chain seq x y z
N MET A 1 -10.48 -29.73 -29.31
CA MET A 1 -9.38 -29.54 -28.34
C MET A 1 -8.74 -28.21 -28.66
N LEU A 2 -8.75 -27.25 -27.73
CA LEU A 2 -7.99 -26.01 -27.91
C LEU A 2 -6.51 -26.41 -27.98
N ASN A 3 -5.92 -26.30 -29.17
CA ASN A 3 -4.54 -26.70 -29.41
C ASN A 3 -3.61 -25.77 -28.62
N TYR A 4 -2.98 -26.33 -27.58
CA TYR A 4 -1.85 -25.71 -26.90
C TYR A 4 -0.74 -25.46 -27.93
N GLY A 5 -0.60 -24.20 -28.40
CA GLY A 5 0.57 -23.80 -29.19
C GLY A 5 0.34 -22.91 -30.42
N VAL A 6 -0.87 -22.40 -30.67
CA VAL A 6 -1.07 -21.43 -31.77
C VAL A 6 -1.05 -20.02 -31.19
N SER A 7 -0.23 -19.15 -31.78
CA SER A 7 -0.15 -17.72 -31.47
C SER A 7 -1.54 -17.09 -31.43
N PHE A 8 -1.78 -16.22 -30.44
CA PHE A 8 -3.06 -15.54 -30.14
C PHE A 8 -3.60 -14.63 -31.26
N GLU A 9 -3.01 -14.68 -32.46
CA GLU A 9 -3.38 -13.89 -33.64
C GLU A 9 -4.26 -14.65 -34.65
N LYS A 10 -4.45 -15.97 -34.48
CA LYS A 10 -5.47 -16.69 -35.25
C LYS A 10 -6.77 -16.77 -34.46
N PHE A 11 -7.78 -16.07 -34.99
CA PHE A 11 -9.18 -16.19 -34.59
C PHE A 11 -9.58 -17.67 -34.63
N ASP A 12 -9.70 -18.32 -33.47
CA ASP A 12 -10.18 -19.69 -33.37
C ASP A 12 -11.69 -19.67 -33.62
N GLU A 13 -12.15 -20.29 -34.70
CA GLU A 13 -13.57 -20.35 -35.09
C GLU A 13 -14.45 -20.91 -33.95
N SER A 14 -13.88 -21.73 -33.05
CA SER A 14 -14.60 -22.27 -31.90
C SER A 14 -15.01 -21.22 -30.86
N LEU A 15 -14.35 -20.06 -30.81
CA LEU A 15 -14.72 -18.92 -29.94
C LEU A 15 -15.92 -18.11 -30.48
N GLN A 16 -16.54 -18.57 -31.57
CA GLN A 16 -17.80 -18.06 -32.08
C GLN A 16 -19.03 -18.88 -31.67
N ASP A 17 -18.82 -20.06 -31.08
CA ASP A 17 -19.90 -20.97 -30.67
C ASP A 17 -20.19 -20.85 -29.17
N MET A 18 -21.45 -20.58 -28.81
CA MET A 18 -21.88 -20.39 -27.42
C MET A 18 -21.65 -21.62 -26.56
N GLN A 19 -21.92 -22.82 -27.09
CA GLN A 19 -21.80 -24.07 -26.34
C GLN A 19 -20.32 -24.38 -26.08
N ILE A 20 -19.46 -24.23 -27.10
CA ILE A 20 -18.02 -24.45 -26.93
C ILE A 20 -17.42 -23.46 -25.93
N VAL A 21 -17.85 -22.20 -25.97
CA VAL A 21 -17.41 -21.19 -25.00
C VAL A 21 -17.83 -21.55 -23.57
N LYS A 22 -19.09 -21.95 -23.36
CA LYS A 22 -19.58 -22.38 -22.03
C LYS A 22 -18.82 -23.59 -21.51
N GLU A 23 -18.62 -24.61 -22.34
CA GLU A 23 -17.84 -25.80 -21.97
C GLU A 23 -16.38 -25.44 -21.66
N SER A 24 -15.79 -24.50 -22.39
CA SER A 24 -14.42 -24.05 -22.17
C SER A 24 -14.26 -23.24 -20.88
N LEU A 25 -15.27 -22.46 -20.50
CA LEU A 25 -15.34 -21.79 -19.20
C LEU A 25 -15.45 -22.82 -18.06
N ILE A 26 -16.41 -23.74 -18.14
CA ILE A 26 -16.67 -24.77 -17.11
C ILE A 26 -15.42 -25.63 -16.87
N ASN A 27 -14.73 -26.03 -17.93
CA ASN A 27 -13.51 -26.82 -17.85
C ASN A 27 -12.25 -25.99 -17.53
N MET A 28 -12.39 -24.69 -17.23
CA MET A 28 -11.30 -23.74 -16.96
C MET A 28 -10.21 -23.71 -18.04
N ARG A 29 -10.59 -23.99 -19.30
CA ARG A 29 -9.68 -23.98 -20.45
C ARG A 29 -9.48 -22.58 -21.03
N LEU A 30 -10.39 -21.66 -20.72
CA LEU A 30 -10.26 -20.24 -21.06
C LEU A 30 -9.51 -19.51 -19.96
N ASN A 31 -8.29 -19.06 -20.26
CA ASN A 31 -7.63 -18.07 -19.42
C ASN A 31 -8.37 -16.72 -19.53
N PRO A 32 -8.22 -15.82 -18.55
CA PRO A 32 -8.96 -14.55 -18.55
C PRO A 32 -8.74 -13.68 -19.79
N ALA A 33 -7.51 -13.60 -20.28
CA ALA A 33 -7.17 -12.79 -21.44
C ALA A 33 -7.81 -13.35 -22.73
N SER A 34 -7.96 -14.66 -22.84
CA SER A 34 -8.61 -15.29 -24.00
C SER A 34 -10.08 -14.93 -24.13
N PHE A 35 -10.73 -14.51 -23.04
CA PHE A 35 -12.13 -14.09 -23.08
C PHE A 35 -12.35 -12.91 -24.01
N SER A 36 -11.38 -11.99 -24.16
CA SER A 36 -11.54 -10.86 -25.09
C SER A 36 -11.60 -11.28 -26.58
N PHE A 37 -11.15 -12.49 -26.91
CA PHE A 37 -11.22 -13.04 -28.27
C PHE A 37 -12.56 -13.71 -28.59
N ILE A 38 -13.41 -13.95 -27.59
CA ILE A 38 -14.78 -14.42 -27.82
C ILE A 38 -15.52 -13.39 -28.67
N LYS A 39 -16.29 -13.89 -29.65
CA LYS A 39 -17.12 -13.06 -30.53
C LYS A 39 -17.92 -12.06 -29.71
N LEU A 40 -17.88 -10.79 -30.12
CA LEU A 40 -18.45 -9.68 -29.34
C LEU A 40 -19.92 -9.92 -28.97
N GLU A 41 -20.72 -10.46 -29.88
CA GLU A 41 -22.14 -10.75 -29.64
C GLU A 41 -22.36 -11.78 -28.53
N LEU A 42 -21.47 -12.76 -28.37
CA LEU A 42 -21.53 -13.69 -27.23
C LEU A 42 -21.11 -13.00 -25.93
N ARG A 43 -20.13 -12.10 -25.96
CA ARG A 43 -19.72 -11.33 -24.77
C ARG A 43 -20.78 -10.33 -24.29
N LYS A 44 -21.72 -9.94 -25.17
CA LYS A 44 -22.90 -9.15 -24.80
C LYS A 44 -24.00 -10.00 -24.17
N ASP A 45 -23.87 -11.33 -24.17
CA ASP A 45 -24.79 -12.20 -23.46
C ASP A 45 -24.56 -12.07 -21.94
N ARG A 46 -25.59 -11.58 -21.25
CA ARG A 46 -25.56 -11.32 -19.81
C ARG A 46 -25.37 -12.61 -19.02
N GLU A 47 -26.06 -13.68 -19.38
CA GLU A 47 -26.01 -14.96 -18.67
C GLU A 47 -24.66 -15.66 -18.86
N LEU A 48 -24.08 -15.56 -20.05
CA LEU A 48 -22.72 -16.02 -20.29
C LEU A 48 -21.72 -15.25 -19.42
N THR A 49 -21.85 -13.92 -19.36
CA THR A 49 -20.96 -13.07 -18.54
C THR A 49 -21.10 -13.40 -17.05
N LYS A 50 -22.33 -13.60 -16.58
CA LYS A 50 -22.62 -14.01 -15.21
C LYS A 50 -21.95 -15.35 -14.87
N MET A 51 -22.20 -16.37 -15.69
CA MET A 51 -21.58 -17.69 -15.56
C MET A 51 -20.05 -17.59 -15.57
N ALA A 52 -19.49 -16.79 -16.48
CA ALA A 52 -18.06 -16.58 -16.58
C ALA A 52 -17.47 -15.98 -15.30
N LEU A 53 -18.09 -14.94 -14.74
CA LEU A 53 -17.64 -14.31 -13.48
C LEU A 53 -17.81 -15.23 -12.26
N GLU A 54 -18.87 -16.04 -12.24
CA GLU A 54 -19.07 -17.05 -11.21
C GLU A 54 -17.97 -18.12 -11.22
N ILE A 55 -17.52 -18.53 -12.40
CA ILE A 55 -16.43 -19.50 -12.56
C ILE A 55 -15.08 -18.86 -12.26
N ASN A 56 -14.77 -17.72 -12.90
CA ASN A 56 -13.48 -17.04 -12.79
C ASN A 56 -13.65 -15.51 -12.70
N PRO A 57 -13.59 -14.93 -11.48
CA PRO A 57 -13.69 -13.49 -11.26
C PRO A 57 -12.65 -12.64 -11.98
N HIS A 58 -11.47 -13.19 -12.33
CA HIS A 58 -10.45 -12.45 -13.08
C HIS A 58 -10.94 -12.02 -14.47
N LEU A 59 -12.01 -12.62 -14.97
CA LEU A 59 -12.65 -12.26 -16.22
C LEU A 59 -13.28 -10.87 -16.22
N PHE A 60 -13.57 -10.27 -15.05
CA PHE A 60 -14.17 -8.94 -14.94
C PHE A 60 -13.39 -7.87 -15.72
N ARG A 61 -12.07 -8.00 -15.82
CA ARG A 61 -11.24 -7.08 -16.63
C ARG A 61 -11.61 -7.09 -18.12
N TYR A 62 -12.10 -8.22 -18.63
CA TYR A 62 -12.30 -8.54 -20.05
C TYR A 62 -13.76 -8.63 -20.49
N ILE A 63 -14.71 -8.51 -19.56
CA ILE A 63 -16.14 -8.49 -19.88
C ILE A 63 -16.48 -7.31 -20.80
N TYR A 64 -17.64 -7.39 -21.44
CA TYR A 64 -18.17 -6.30 -22.25
C TYR A 64 -18.25 -4.99 -21.43
N PHE A 65 -17.83 -3.88 -22.02
CA PHE A 65 -17.56 -2.66 -21.26
C PHE A 65 -18.82 -2.09 -20.57
N GLU A 66 -20.01 -2.26 -21.16
CA GLU A 66 -21.27 -1.81 -20.54
C GLU A 66 -21.57 -2.59 -19.25
N PHE A 67 -21.13 -3.85 -19.15
CA PHE A 67 -21.29 -4.66 -17.93
C PHE A 67 -20.33 -4.26 -16.80
N LYS A 68 -19.32 -3.41 -17.06
CA LYS A 68 -18.45 -2.90 -15.97
C LYS A 68 -19.14 -1.88 -15.06
N SER A 69 -20.26 -1.33 -15.53
CA SER A 69 -21.15 -0.46 -14.74
C SER A 69 -22.39 -1.21 -14.23
N ASP A 70 -22.43 -2.53 -14.37
CA ASP A 70 -23.53 -3.35 -13.88
C ASP A 70 -23.24 -3.81 -12.44
N LEU A 71 -24.17 -3.49 -11.53
CA LEU A 71 -24.01 -3.77 -10.10
C LEU A 71 -23.92 -5.27 -9.81
N GLU A 72 -24.74 -6.09 -10.48
CA GLU A 72 -24.75 -7.54 -10.26
C GLU A 72 -23.41 -8.14 -10.71
N MET A 73 -22.92 -7.76 -11.89
CA MET A 73 -21.62 -8.22 -12.40
C MET A 73 -20.47 -7.79 -11.49
N ALA A 74 -20.52 -6.56 -10.98
CA ALA A 74 -19.54 -6.04 -10.04
C ALA A 74 -19.52 -6.85 -8.73
N LEU A 75 -20.69 -7.10 -8.12
CA LEU A 75 -20.79 -7.87 -6.88
C LEU A 75 -20.35 -9.32 -7.04
N LEU A 76 -20.69 -9.96 -8.17
CA LEU A 76 -20.20 -11.31 -8.49
C LEU A 76 -18.67 -11.37 -8.55
N ALA A 77 -18.05 -10.37 -9.16
CA ALA A 77 -16.61 -10.27 -9.29
C ALA A 77 -15.91 -9.97 -7.95
N ILE A 78 -16.49 -9.10 -7.11
CA ILE A 78 -15.94 -8.72 -5.80
C ILE A 78 -16.01 -9.85 -4.79
N ARG A 79 -17.14 -10.58 -4.74
CA ARG A 79 -17.41 -11.63 -3.74
C ARG A 79 -16.29 -12.67 -3.61
N LYS A 80 -15.56 -12.93 -4.69
CA LYS A 80 -14.44 -13.89 -4.72
C LYS A 80 -13.07 -13.24 -4.90
N LEU A 81 -13.02 -12.03 -5.47
CA LEU A 81 -11.77 -11.33 -5.75
C LEU A 81 -11.95 -9.81 -5.54
N PRO A 82 -11.77 -9.31 -4.30
CA PRO A 82 -12.05 -7.90 -3.98
C PRO A 82 -11.18 -6.91 -4.76
N HIS A 83 -9.96 -7.29 -5.15
CA HIS A 83 -9.08 -6.48 -5.99
C HIS A 83 -9.62 -6.20 -7.40
N ASN A 84 -10.73 -6.84 -7.83
CA ASN A 84 -11.41 -6.45 -9.07
C ASN A 84 -11.94 -5.01 -9.03
N LEU A 85 -12.07 -4.40 -7.84
CA LEU A 85 -12.41 -2.99 -7.67
C LEU A 85 -11.49 -2.07 -8.51
N GLN A 86 -10.23 -2.44 -8.73
CA GLN A 86 -9.29 -1.66 -9.54
C GLN A 86 -9.76 -1.46 -11.00
N PHE A 87 -10.50 -2.44 -11.56
CA PHE A 87 -10.97 -2.45 -12.94
C PHE A 87 -12.39 -1.89 -13.10
N MET A 88 -13.04 -1.51 -12.00
CA MET A 88 -14.38 -0.93 -12.00
C MET A 88 -14.37 0.55 -12.37
N THR A 89 -15.53 1.06 -12.73
CA THR A 89 -15.73 2.48 -13.05
C THR A 89 -15.51 3.35 -11.82
N ALA A 90 -15.23 4.64 -12.05
CA ALA A 90 -15.09 5.62 -10.97
C ALA A 90 -16.34 5.69 -10.08
N ALA A 91 -17.54 5.52 -10.68
CA ALA A 91 -18.80 5.48 -9.93
C ALA A 91 -18.85 4.34 -8.91
N PHE A 92 -18.34 3.17 -9.25
CA PHE A 92 -18.30 2.01 -8.35
C PHE A 92 -17.20 2.09 -7.29
N LYS A 93 -16.10 2.80 -7.57
CA LYS A 93 -15.04 3.08 -6.58
C LYS A 93 -15.48 4.01 -5.45
N LYS A 94 -16.62 4.69 -5.61
CA LYS A 94 -17.29 5.50 -4.59
C LYS A 94 -18.66 4.96 -4.17
N ASN A 95 -19.04 3.75 -4.61
CA ASN A 95 -20.32 3.15 -4.24
C ASN A 95 -20.14 2.28 -2.98
N PRO A 96 -20.75 2.63 -1.83
CA PRO A 96 -20.65 1.84 -0.61
C PRO A 96 -21.10 0.38 -0.79
N GLU A 97 -22.10 0.10 -1.63
CA GLU A 97 -22.60 -1.26 -1.88
C GLU A 97 -21.55 -2.18 -2.52
N ILE A 98 -20.54 -1.60 -3.17
CA ILE A 98 -19.44 -2.36 -3.81
C ILE A 98 -18.18 -2.28 -2.95
N VAL A 99 -17.86 -1.08 -2.46
CA VAL A 99 -16.63 -0.81 -1.70
C VAL A 99 -16.64 -1.53 -0.36
N ILE A 100 -17.74 -1.50 0.39
CA ILE A 100 -17.80 -2.10 1.73
C ILE A 100 -17.58 -3.62 1.65
N PRO A 101 -18.31 -4.40 0.81
CA PRO A 101 -18.03 -5.83 0.67
C PRO A 101 -16.59 -6.15 0.23
N ALA A 102 -15.99 -5.31 -0.62
CA ALA A 102 -14.62 -5.52 -1.05
C ALA A 102 -13.62 -5.34 0.11
N LEU A 103 -13.84 -4.33 0.94
CA LEU A 103 -13.01 -4.06 2.13
C LEU A 103 -13.24 -5.08 3.25
N GLU A 104 -14.46 -5.61 3.39
CA GLU A 104 -14.77 -6.71 4.30
C GLU A 104 -13.94 -7.96 3.98
N LEU A 105 -13.77 -8.27 2.69
CA LEU A 105 -12.93 -9.37 2.24
C LEU A 105 -11.43 -9.08 2.41
N ASP A 106 -10.97 -7.91 1.94
CA ASP A 106 -9.57 -7.50 2.06
C ASP A 106 -9.43 -5.97 2.28
N PRO A 107 -9.02 -5.53 3.49
CA PRO A 107 -8.74 -4.12 3.77
C PRO A 107 -7.73 -3.46 2.82
N LEU A 108 -6.80 -4.21 2.21
CA LEU A 108 -5.83 -3.67 1.25
C LEU A 108 -6.47 -3.18 -0.05
N THR A 109 -7.74 -3.53 -0.27
CA THR A 109 -8.56 -3.02 -1.38
C THR A 109 -8.83 -1.52 -1.26
N LEU A 110 -8.59 -0.92 -0.08
CA LEU A 110 -8.65 0.54 0.15
C LEU A 110 -7.83 1.33 -0.87
N GLN A 111 -6.74 0.76 -1.40
CA GLN A 111 -5.92 1.38 -2.44
C GLN A 111 -6.67 1.74 -3.74
N TYR A 112 -7.83 1.11 -3.99
CA TYR A 112 -8.64 1.34 -5.19
C TYR A 112 -9.91 2.15 -4.91
N VAL A 113 -10.19 2.47 -3.65
CA VAL A 113 -11.35 3.26 -3.24
C VAL A 113 -11.12 4.72 -3.59
N ASP A 114 -12.16 5.37 -4.10
CA ASP A 114 -12.13 6.81 -4.33
C ASP A 114 -12.34 7.53 -2.98
N PRO A 115 -11.42 8.41 -2.54
CA PRO A 115 -11.58 9.16 -1.29
C PRO A 115 -12.82 10.05 -1.23
N ALA A 116 -13.46 10.35 -2.37
CA ALA A 116 -14.71 11.10 -2.43
C ALA A 116 -15.95 10.28 -2.01
N ILE A 117 -15.78 9.01 -1.59
CA ILE A 117 -16.86 8.20 -1.03
C ILE A 117 -17.40 8.81 0.28
N GLU A 118 -18.70 8.70 0.49
CA GLU A 118 -19.32 9.07 1.77
C GLU A 118 -18.73 8.24 2.92
N ASN A 119 -18.55 8.87 4.08
CA ASN A 119 -17.97 8.23 5.27
C ASN A 119 -16.55 7.65 5.06
N TYR A 120 -15.76 8.19 4.11
CA TYR A 120 -14.39 7.73 3.84
C TYR A 120 -13.53 7.61 5.09
N GLN A 121 -13.64 8.55 6.03
CA GLN A 121 -12.88 8.50 7.29
C GLN A 121 -13.24 7.29 8.16
N GLU A 122 -14.53 6.95 8.26
CA GLU A 122 -14.99 5.76 9.00
C GLU A 122 -14.51 4.48 8.32
N ILE A 123 -14.60 4.43 6.99
CA ILE A 123 -14.09 3.33 6.18
C ILE A 123 -12.59 3.11 6.42
N VAL A 124 -11.79 4.18 6.37
CA VAL A 124 -10.35 4.12 6.66
C VAL A 124 -10.11 3.62 8.07
N MET A 125 -10.82 4.15 9.07
CA MET A 125 -10.69 3.73 10.47
C MET A 125 -10.95 2.22 10.65
N ASN A 126 -11.99 1.69 10.00
CA ASN A 126 -12.30 0.27 10.03
C ASN A 126 -11.22 -0.58 9.34
N CYS A 127 -10.66 -0.10 8.23
CA CYS A 127 -9.56 -0.77 7.52
C CYS A 127 -8.28 -0.81 8.35
N VAL A 128 -7.86 0.31 8.94
CA VAL A 128 -6.59 0.39 9.71
C VAL A 128 -6.65 -0.40 11.02
N LYS A 129 -7.84 -0.51 11.64
CA LYS A 129 -8.03 -1.37 12.83
C LYS A 129 -7.78 -2.84 12.51
N ARG A 130 -8.20 -3.29 11.32
CA ARG A 130 -8.02 -4.67 10.86
C ARG A 130 -6.61 -4.93 10.35
N ASP A 131 -6.15 -4.08 9.44
CA ASP A 131 -4.78 -4.09 8.93
C ASP A 131 -4.22 -2.66 8.87
N PRO A 132 -3.32 -2.28 9.79
CA PRO A 132 -2.66 -0.97 9.79
C PRO A 132 -1.87 -0.69 8.52
N SER A 133 -1.45 -1.74 7.81
CA SER A 133 -0.67 -1.61 6.59
C SER A 133 -1.45 -0.93 5.47
N THR A 134 -2.78 -0.95 5.54
CA THR A 134 -3.69 -0.22 4.66
C THR A 134 -3.51 1.30 4.73
N PHE A 135 -2.97 1.81 5.83
CA PHE A 135 -2.76 3.24 6.03
C PHE A 135 -1.81 3.85 4.98
N ARG A 136 -0.93 3.04 4.37
CA ARG A 136 -0.07 3.45 3.24
C ARG A 136 -0.85 3.96 2.02
N PHE A 137 -2.13 3.60 1.91
CA PHE A 137 -2.98 3.95 0.77
C PHE A 137 -3.89 5.14 1.02
N VAL A 138 -3.92 5.65 2.25
CA VAL A 138 -4.73 6.82 2.60
C VAL A 138 -4.10 8.06 1.97
N LYS A 139 -4.80 8.70 1.02
CA LYS A 139 -4.28 9.89 0.32
C LYS A 139 -4.23 11.13 1.22
N GLU A 140 -5.24 11.34 2.05
CA GLU A 140 -5.34 12.48 2.98
C GLU A 140 -5.05 12.03 4.41
N GLN A 141 -3.78 11.73 4.72
CA GLN A 141 -3.42 11.29 6.07
C GLN A 141 -3.58 12.41 7.09
N ALA A 142 -3.19 13.65 6.74
CA ALA A 142 -3.00 14.73 7.71
C ALA A 142 -4.24 15.10 8.54
N THR A 143 -5.45 15.02 7.96
CA THR A 143 -6.68 15.54 8.56
C THR A 143 -7.16 14.75 9.77
N PHE A 144 -6.89 13.44 9.81
CA PHE A 144 -7.29 12.56 10.92
C PHE A 144 -6.17 11.63 11.42
N LEU A 145 -4.93 11.88 10.99
CA LEU A 145 -3.74 11.17 11.48
C LEU A 145 -3.66 11.11 13.01
N PRO A 146 -3.89 12.21 13.78
CA PRO A 146 -3.85 12.14 15.24
C PRO A 146 -4.85 11.14 15.83
N GLN A 147 -6.06 11.06 15.27
CA GLN A 147 -7.11 10.15 15.72
C GLN A 147 -6.79 8.70 15.36
N ILE A 148 -6.21 8.46 14.19
CA ILE A 148 -5.75 7.11 13.82
C ILE A 148 -4.60 6.69 14.72
N LEU A 149 -3.63 7.56 14.99
CA LEU A 149 -2.49 7.23 15.83
C LEU A 149 -2.86 7.02 17.29
N SER A 150 -3.91 7.66 17.80
CA SER A 150 -4.39 7.40 19.16
C SER A 150 -5.05 6.02 19.31
N ILE A 151 -5.66 5.49 18.24
CA ILE A 151 -6.35 4.19 18.25
C ILE A 151 -5.44 3.06 17.74
N VAL A 152 -4.68 3.31 16.69
CA VAL A 152 -3.80 2.37 16.00
C VAL A 152 -2.38 2.98 15.84
N PRO A 153 -1.60 3.10 16.94
CA PRO A 153 -0.29 3.75 16.91
C PRO A 153 0.71 3.20 15.88
N LYS A 154 0.63 1.88 15.62
CA LYS A 154 1.47 1.17 14.64
C LYS A 154 1.34 1.69 13.20
N CYS A 155 0.29 2.46 12.89
CA CYS A 155 0.15 3.16 11.60
C CYS A 155 1.30 4.16 11.34
N ILE A 156 2.02 4.60 12.37
CA ILE A 156 3.20 5.49 12.24
C ILE A 156 4.26 4.94 11.29
N ARG A 157 4.34 3.61 11.13
CA ARG A 157 5.30 2.95 10.22
C ARG A 157 5.00 3.18 8.74
N TYR A 158 3.81 3.68 8.41
CA TYR A 158 3.33 3.87 7.04
C TYR A 158 3.16 5.34 6.65
N ILE A 159 3.46 6.29 7.55
CA ILE A 159 3.52 7.71 7.19
C ILE A 159 4.91 8.10 6.65
N PRO A 160 5.02 9.17 5.84
CA PRO A 160 6.30 9.70 5.41
C PRO A 160 7.25 9.95 6.58
N ARG A 161 8.55 9.63 6.43
CA ARG A 161 9.57 9.80 7.48
C ARG A 161 9.62 11.23 8.04
N THR A 162 9.46 12.24 7.20
CA THR A 162 9.40 13.66 7.58
C THR A 162 8.27 13.98 8.56
N GLU A 163 7.14 13.27 8.46
CA GLU A 163 5.99 13.45 9.35
C GLU A 163 6.13 12.68 10.67
N ARG A 164 6.93 11.61 10.71
CA ARG A 164 7.18 10.81 11.92
C ARG A 164 7.86 11.60 13.04
N LEU A 165 8.66 12.61 12.68
CA LEU A 165 9.31 13.51 13.65
C LEU A 165 8.29 14.27 14.52
N LYS A 166 7.09 14.55 13.99
CA LYS A 166 6.01 15.21 14.74
C LYS A 166 5.41 14.31 15.83
N TYR A 167 5.62 12.99 15.73
CA TYR A 167 5.08 11.97 16.63
C TYR A 167 6.21 11.20 17.32
N LEU A 168 7.19 11.92 17.85
CA LEU A 168 8.43 11.41 18.45
C LEU A 168 8.21 10.14 19.30
N GLU A 169 7.39 10.21 20.34
CA GLU A 169 7.14 9.08 21.25
C GLU A 169 6.62 7.82 20.52
N LEU A 170 5.66 7.99 19.61
CA LEU A 170 5.09 6.88 18.85
C LEU A 170 6.11 6.30 17.88
N THR A 171 6.91 7.16 17.26
CA THR A 171 7.94 6.76 16.32
C THR A 171 9.03 5.94 17.00
N LEU A 172 9.52 6.37 18.16
CA LEU A 172 10.48 5.60 18.96
C LEU A 172 9.95 4.21 19.32
N ARG A 173 8.65 4.12 19.62
CA ARG A 173 8.02 2.90 20.12
C ARG A 173 7.65 1.91 19.02
N TYR A 174 7.21 2.40 17.88
CA TYR A 174 6.58 1.56 16.85
C TYR A 174 7.36 1.51 15.54
N ASP A 175 8.32 2.40 15.29
CA ASP A 175 9.21 2.27 14.14
C ASP A 175 10.37 1.34 14.45
N VAL A 176 10.34 0.14 13.86
CA VAL A 176 11.33 -0.90 14.14
C VAL A 176 12.75 -0.43 13.82
N SER A 177 12.91 0.34 12.74
CA SER A 177 14.22 0.84 12.32
C SER A 177 14.84 1.84 13.31
N VAL A 178 14.02 2.44 14.17
CA VAL A 178 14.46 3.32 15.26
C VAL A 178 14.65 2.51 16.54
N SER A 179 13.73 1.60 16.85
CA SER A 179 13.79 0.78 18.07
C SER A 179 15.05 -0.09 18.14
N THR A 180 15.52 -0.61 17.00
CA THR A 180 16.75 -1.40 16.92
C THR A 180 17.99 -0.58 17.24
N CYS A 181 17.99 0.73 16.91
CA CYS A 181 19.08 1.64 17.27
C CYS A 181 19.11 1.95 18.78
N TYR A 182 17.98 1.83 19.48
CA TYR A 182 17.91 2.00 20.94
C TYR A 182 18.46 0.81 21.70
N GLU A 183 18.29 -0.40 21.15
CA GLU A 183 18.66 -1.65 21.81
C GLU A 183 20.16 -2.00 21.65
N TYR A 184 20.86 -1.40 20.68
CA TYR A 184 22.29 -1.64 20.43
C TYR A 184 23.21 -0.61 21.14
N TYR A 185 24.02 -1.12 22.09
CA TYR A 185 25.29 -0.60 22.66
C TYR A 185 25.39 0.85 23.17
N GLU A 186 25.84 1.03 24.43
CA GLU A 186 26.53 2.19 25.07
C GLU A 186 25.96 3.63 24.94
N VAL A 187 25.20 3.96 23.90
CA VAL A 187 24.65 5.28 23.58
C VAL A 187 23.19 5.43 23.98
N ALA A 188 22.53 4.35 24.39
CA ALA A 188 21.15 4.36 24.86
C ALA A 188 20.90 5.47 25.92
N PRO A 189 21.78 5.70 26.92
CA PRO A 189 21.57 6.80 27.88
C PRO A 189 21.55 8.20 27.25
N PHE A 190 22.32 8.42 26.19
CA PHE A 190 22.33 9.70 25.46
C PHE A 190 21.03 9.88 24.66
N PHE A 191 20.63 8.88 23.88
CA PHE A 191 19.42 8.96 23.07
C PHE A 191 18.14 8.91 23.91
N SER A 192 18.13 8.23 25.06
CA SER A 192 17.05 8.36 26.04
C SER A 192 16.86 9.79 26.54
N LYS A 193 17.93 10.60 26.56
CA LYS A 193 17.87 12.01 26.94
C LYS A 193 17.56 12.95 25.77
N TYR A 194 17.93 12.55 24.54
CA TYR A 194 17.78 13.33 23.32
C TYR A 194 17.23 12.48 22.15
N PRO A 195 15.99 11.95 22.26
CA PRO A 195 15.40 11.05 21.28
C PRO A 195 15.22 11.66 19.89
N GLU A 196 14.99 12.97 19.82
CA GLU A 196 14.84 13.74 18.59
C GLU A 196 16.11 13.72 17.72
N ILE A 197 17.29 13.65 18.35
CA ILE A 197 18.56 13.55 17.65
C ILE A 197 18.65 12.21 16.91
N LEU A 198 18.23 11.11 17.55
CA LEU A 198 18.25 9.80 16.89
C LEU A 198 17.36 9.78 15.66
N LEU A 199 16.14 10.34 15.76
CA LEU A 199 15.23 10.39 14.61
C LEU A 199 15.76 11.28 13.49
N TYR A 200 16.40 12.40 13.83
CA TYR A 200 17.03 13.28 12.85
C TYR A 200 18.11 12.54 12.05
N ILE A 201 19.02 11.87 12.77
CA ILE A 201 20.08 11.04 12.18
C ILE A 201 19.46 9.98 11.27
N HIS A 202 18.44 9.27 11.77
CA HIS A 202 17.84 8.14 11.07
C HIS A 202 17.02 8.52 9.83
N TYR A 203 16.40 9.70 9.79
CA TYR A 203 15.49 10.08 8.71
C TYR A 203 15.99 11.16 7.75
N ILE A 204 16.89 12.03 8.19
CA ILE A 204 17.31 13.20 7.40
C ILE A 204 18.74 13.06 6.88
N HIS A 205 19.61 12.35 7.59
CA HIS A 205 21.02 12.18 7.22
C HIS A 205 21.33 10.72 6.87
N GLU A 206 20.64 10.16 5.87
CA GLU A 206 21.01 8.82 5.33
C GLU A 206 22.43 8.80 4.71
N ASP A 207 23.02 9.96 4.36
CA ASP A 207 24.28 10.00 3.61
C ASP A 207 25.49 10.68 4.27
N TYR A 208 25.38 11.50 5.31
CA TYR A 208 26.57 12.20 5.82
C TYR A 208 26.34 12.73 7.24
N ILE A 209 26.52 11.91 8.27
CA ILE A 209 27.20 12.45 9.44
C ILE A 209 28.66 12.25 9.09
N GLY A 210 29.30 13.33 8.63
CA GLY A 210 30.64 13.27 8.03
C GLY A 210 31.57 12.36 8.82
N ASP A 211 32.50 11.75 8.07
CA ASP A 211 33.50 10.70 8.36
C ASP A 211 34.16 10.69 9.76
N ASP A 212 33.84 11.64 10.60
CA ASP A 212 34.36 11.87 11.93
C ASP A 212 33.42 11.57 13.10
N LEU A 213 32.14 11.21 12.97
CA LEU A 213 31.27 10.97 14.14
C LEU A 213 30.57 9.60 14.20
N PHE A 214 30.17 9.03 13.07
CA PHE A 214 29.58 7.68 12.99
C PHE A 214 29.99 7.05 11.65
N GLU A 215 30.72 5.92 11.62
CA GLU A 215 30.89 5.19 10.36
C GLU A 215 29.69 4.29 10.10
N PHE A 216 28.93 4.58 9.06
CA PHE A 216 27.86 3.71 8.60
C PHE A 216 28.45 2.60 7.71
N VAL A 217 28.64 1.38 8.25
CA VAL A 217 29.06 0.25 7.41
C VAL A 217 27.84 -0.37 6.75
N CYS A 218 27.63 -0.02 5.49
CA CYS A 218 26.55 -0.56 4.67
C CYS A 218 26.84 -2.02 4.25
N LYS A 219 26.75 -2.96 5.19
CA LYS A 219 26.53 -4.39 4.92
C LYS A 219 25.44 -4.88 5.86
N ARG A 220 24.20 -4.96 5.34
CA ARG A 220 22.96 -5.45 5.99
C ARG A 220 22.11 -4.46 6.79
N GLY A 221 22.38 -3.15 6.74
CA GLY A 221 21.49 -2.13 7.30
C GLY A 221 21.63 -1.92 8.82
N ASP A 222 22.73 -2.39 9.41
CA ASP A 222 23.06 -2.13 10.81
C ASP A 222 23.81 -0.79 10.95
N LEU A 223 23.35 0.08 11.84
CA LEU A 223 24.07 1.27 12.26
C LEU A 223 25.16 0.85 13.28
N ILE A 224 26.42 0.90 12.90
CA ILE A 224 27.56 0.60 13.79
C ILE A 224 28.19 1.91 14.25
N ILE A 225 28.21 2.15 15.56
CA ILE A 225 28.86 3.34 16.13
C ILE A 225 30.34 3.02 16.36
N THR A 226 31.21 3.49 15.48
CA THR A 226 32.64 3.13 15.52
C THR A 226 33.48 4.01 16.46
N HIS A 227 32.94 5.14 16.94
CA HIS A 227 33.63 6.07 17.83
C HIS A 227 32.78 6.52 19.03
N THR A 228 32.54 5.61 19.98
CA THR A 228 31.81 5.90 21.24
C THR A 228 32.46 7.01 22.07
N THR A 229 33.77 7.24 21.94
CA THR A 229 34.50 8.33 22.61
C THR A 229 34.21 9.72 22.04
N LYS A 230 33.78 9.84 20.78
CA LYS A 230 33.40 11.13 20.16
C LYS A 230 31.97 11.56 20.55
N LEU A 231 31.11 10.61 20.90
CA LEU A 231 29.80 10.83 21.51
C LEU A 231 29.87 11.34 22.96
N MET A 232 30.97 11.04 23.66
CA MET A 232 31.22 11.51 25.03
C MET A 232 31.49 13.02 25.10
N ASN A 233 31.73 13.68 23.97
CA ASN A 233 31.94 15.13 23.93
C ASN A 233 30.60 15.87 23.84
N ARG A 234 29.93 15.97 25.00
CA ARG A 234 28.66 16.64 25.23
C ARG A 234 28.59 18.04 24.62
N GLU A 235 29.66 18.84 24.70
CA GLU A 235 29.68 20.19 24.15
C GLU A 235 29.75 20.20 22.62
N ARG A 236 30.48 19.27 21.99
CA ARG A 236 30.54 19.17 20.52
C ARG A 236 29.21 18.69 19.95
N MET A 237 28.56 17.70 20.59
CA MET A 237 27.22 17.27 20.21
C MET A 237 26.20 18.39 20.45
N LEU A 238 26.20 19.03 21.62
CA LEU A 238 25.34 20.17 21.88
C LEU A 238 25.63 21.32 20.91
N LYS A 239 26.85 21.56 20.45
CA LYS A 239 27.15 22.61 19.45
C LYS A 239 26.63 22.23 18.05
N ILE A 240 26.83 20.97 17.65
CA ILE A 240 26.24 20.41 16.43
C ILE A 240 24.71 20.46 16.48
N PHE A 241 24.06 20.39 17.65
CA PHE A 241 22.59 20.43 17.76
C PHE A 241 22.02 21.77 18.28
N GLN A 242 22.83 22.67 18.85
CA GLN A 242 22.45 24.03 19.29
C GLN A 242 22.29 24.96 18.09
N ASP A 243 23.03 24.68 17.01
CA ASP A 243 22.83 25.33 15.71
C ASP A 243 21.59 24.80 14.96
N TYR A 244 20.87 23.81 15.53
CA TYR A 244 19.68 23.21 14.95
C TYR A 244 18.50 23.37 15.90
N SER A 245 17.69 24.40 15.70
CA SER A 245 16.39 24.44 16.38
C SER A 245 15.48 23.33 15.85
N ILE A 246 14.54 22.84 16.67
CA ILE A 246 13.51 21.88 16.22
C ILE A 246 12.77 22.40 14.97
N SER A 247 12.61 23.72 14.86
CA SER A 247 12.12 24.40 13.66
C SER A 247 13.05 24.29 12.44
N ASP A 248 14.36 24.33 12.62
CA ASP A 248 15.35 24.18 11.53
C ASP A 248 15.40 22.74 10.99
N LEU A 249 15.15 21.75 11.86
CA LEU A 249 15.07 20.32 11.49
C LEU A 249 13.80 20.00 10.67
N GLN A 250 12.70 20.75 10.88
CA GLN A 250 11.42 20.54 10.21
C GLN A 250 11.28 21.30 8.87
N THR A 251 12.08 22.34 8.64
CA THR A 251 11.91 23.28 7.51
C THR A 251 12.89 23.06 6.36
N ARG A 252 13.96 22.28 6.56
CA ARG A 252 14.92 22.02 5.48
C ARG A 252 14.37 20.99 4.49
N PRO A 253 14.40 21.30 3.18
CA PRO A 253 14.03 20.32 2.16
C PRO A 253 15.00 19.13 2.20
N PRO A 254 14.55 17.91 1.87
CA PRO A 254 15.46 16.79 1.67
C PRO A 254 16.48 17.20 0.61
N ILE A 255 17.77 17.04 0.93
CA ILE A 255 18.85 17.33 0.00
C ILE A 255 18.65 16.41 -1.21
N LYS A 256 18.43 17.01 -2.39
CA LYS A 256 18.28 16.26 -3.63
C LYS A 256 19.61 15.56 -3.94
N ARG A 257 19.52 14.27 -4.27
CA ARG A 257 20.61 13.42 -4.77
C ARG A 257 21.40 14.07 -5.89
#